data_AF-A0A0B1SEZ3-F1
#
_entry.id   AF-A0A0B1SEZ3-F1
#
_cell.length_a   1.000
_cell.length_b   1.000
_cell.length_c   1.000
_cell.angle_alpha   90.00
_cell.angle_beta   90.00
_cell.angle_gamma   90.00
#
_symmetry.space_group_name_H-M   'P 1'
#
loop_
_entity.id
_entity.type
_entity.pdbx_description
1 polymer ?
#
loop_
_entity_poly.entity_id
_entity_poly.type
_entity_poly.pdbx_seq_one_letter_code
_entity_poly.pdbx_strand_id
1 'polypeptide(L)'
;MGDSFGSSLFKQTYQRAFDKDANGQLKMGFNATMEVKTGNGLRIEGVLGCCASGNVRNACVSDTEMGIGGTCQWKFCSLTPRTTLCVLFEISAQHGSAIAQGARGMVQFVTQYQHADGRKRIRVTTTCRSWADMATQQPNIAYAFDQVG
;
A
#
# COMPACT_ATOMS: atom_id res chain seq x y z
N MET A 1 -5.46 -25.90 8.43
CA MET A 1 -5.29 -27.29 8.90
C MET A 1 -4.43 -28.02 7.89
N GLY A 2 -3.24 -28.42 8.30
CA GLY A 2 -2.36 -29.29 7.52
C GLY A 2 -2.08 -30.49 8.40
N ASP A 3 -2.72 -31.63 8.09
CA ASP A 3 -2.75 -32.77 9.01
C ASP A 3 -1.54 -33.70 8.81
N SER A 4 -0.86 -33.60 7.66
CA SER A 4 0.37 -34.34 7.36
C SER A 4 1.11 -33.76 6.15
N PHE A 5 2.45 -33.87 6.15
CA PHE A 5 3.31 -33.61 4.98
C PHE A 5 3.04 -34.57 3.81
N GLY A 6 2.45 -35.73 4.07
CA GLY A 6 2.05 -36.69 3.05
C GLY A 6 0.85 -36.26 2.21
N SER A 7 0.06 -35.30 2.70
CA SER A 7 -1.20 -34.87 2.08
C SER A 7 -0.99 -34.17 0.73
N SER A 8 -1.95 -34.33 -0.17
CA SER A 8 -1.99 -33.60 -1.44
C SER A 8 -2.06 -32.08 -1.20
N LEU A 9 -2.81 -31.65 -0.19
CA LEU A 9 -2.93 -30.25 0.21
C LEU A 9 -1.56 -29.63 0.55
N PHE A 10 -0.75 -30.28 1.39
CA PHE A 10 0.58 -29.78 1.74
C PHE A 10 1.48 -29.71 0.50
N LYS A 11 1.59 -30.81 -0.25
CA LYS A 11 2.49 -30.89 -1.41
C LYS A 11 2.19 -29.82 -2.45
N GLN A 12 0.91 -29.62 -2.78
CA GLN A 12 0.49 -28.60 -3.74
C GLN A 12 0.71 -27.17 -3.19
N THR A 13 0.42 -26.93 -1.91
CA THR A 13 0.63 -25.61 -1.31
C THR A 13 2.12 -25.26 -1.25
N TYR A 14 2.96 -26.22 -0.88
CA TYR A 14 4.41 -26.04 -0.82
C TYR A 14 5.02 -25.76 -2.20
N GLN A 15 4.55 -26.43 -3.26
CA GLN A 15 4.98 -26.17 -4.63
C GLN A 15 4.57 -24.79 -5.17
N ARG A 16 3.51 -24.17 -4.63
CA ARG A 16 3.01 -22.85 -5.06
C ARG A 16 3.79 -21.68 -4.48
N ALA A 17 4.33 -21.79 -3.26
CA ALA A 17 5.55 -21.04 -2.95
C ALA A 17 6.59 -21.56 -3.95
N PHE A 18 7.45 -20.82 -4.61
CA PHE A 18 8.26 -21.31 -5.75
C PHE A 18 7.57 -21.37 -7.13
N ASP A 19 6.31 -20.96 -7.26
CA ASP A 19 5.74 -20.64 -8.58
C ASP A 19 6.66 -19.69 -9.35
N LYS A 20 6.87 -19.98 -10.63
CA LYS A 20 7.73 -19.19 -11.52
C LYS A 20 6.92 -18.29 -12.46
N ASP A 21 7.49 -17.17 -12.84
CA ASP A 21 6.99 -16.28 -13.88
C ASP A 21 7.29 -16.81 -15.30
N ALA A 22 6.91 -16.06 -16.32
CA ALA A 22 7.13 -16.41 -17.73
C ALA A 22 8.61 -16.54 -18.12
N ASN A 23 9.53 -15.97 -17.31
CA ASN A 23 10.97 -16.03 -17.53
C ASN A 23 11.64 -17.12 -16.67
N GLY A 24 10.85 -17.96 -15.99
CA GLY A 24 11.35 -19.02 -15.13
C GLY A 24 11.91 -18.56 -13.78
N GLN A 25 11.65 -17.30 -13.39
CA GLN A 25 12.10 -16.70 -12.12
C GLN A 25 11.01 -16.85 -11.06
N LEU A 26 11.36 -17.00 -9.78
CA LEU A 26 10.36 -17.13 -8.70
C LEU A 26 9.46 -15.87 -8.64
N LYS A 27 8.15 -16.04 -8.40
CA LYS A 27 7.20 -14.93 -8.20
C LYS A 27 7.34 -14.30 -6.80
N MET A 28 8.55 -13.88 -6.46
CA MET A 28 8.92 -13.34 -5.16
C MET A 28 9.84 -12.12 -5.31
N GLY A 29 9.67 -11.17 -4.40
CA GLY A 29 10.62 -10.09 -4.14
C GLY A 29 11.11 -10.16 -2.70
N PHE A 30 12.33 -9.74 -2.46
CA PHE A 30 12.99 -9.83 -1.15
C PHE A 30 13.53 -8.47 -0.72
N ASN A 31 13.78 -8.32 0.59
CA ASN A 31 14.38 -7.12 1.18
C ASN A 31 13.75 -5.82 0.64
N ALA A 32 12.41 -5.78 0.66
CA ALA A 32 11.67 -4.70 0.05
C ALA A 32 11.50 -3.54 1.03
N THR A 33 11.50 -2.33 0.49
CA THR A 33 11.17 -1.09 1.19
C THR A 33 10.11 -0.37 0.37
N MET A 34 8.95 -0.10 0.97
CA MET A 34 7.89 0.72 0.40
C MET A 34 7.89 2.08 1.08
N GLU A 35 8.00 3.15 0.31
CA GLU A 35 7.76 4.52 0.74
C GLU A 35 6.44 5.02 0.16
N VAL A 36 5.63 5.67 0.99
CA VAL A 36 4.39 6.32 0.57
C VAL A 36 4.58 7.82 0.66
N LYS A 37 4.24 8.52 -0.42
CA LYS A 37 4.27 9.98 -0.52
C LYS A 37 2.85 10.48 -0.78
N THR A 38 2.46 11.55 -0.12
CA THR A 38 1.16 12.18 -0.35
C THR A 38 1.33 13.61 -0.88
N GLY A 39 0.35 14.05 -1.66
CA GLY A 39 0.19 15.46 -1.99
C GLY A 39 -0.45 16.25 -0.85
N ASN A 40 -0.55 17.57 -1.03
CA ASN A 40 -1.17 18.47 -0.05
C ASN A 40 -2.60 18.01 0.32
N GLY A 41 -2.93 18.13 1.61
CA GLY A 41 -4.25 17.78 2.13
C GLY A 41 -4.40 16.32 2.58
N LEU A 42 -3.38 15.47 2.39
CA LEU A 42 -3.38 14.08 2.87
C LEU A 42 -2.18 13.81 3.78
N ARG A 43 -2.43 13.12 4.89
CA ARG A 43 -1.40 12.54 5.76
C ARG A 43 -1.64 11.04 5.94
N ILE A 44 -0.59 10.32 6.32
CA ILE A 44 -0.58 8.87 6.45
C ILE A 44 -0.68 8.52 7.93
N GLU A 45 -1.73 7.79 8.32
CA GLU A 45 -1.92 7.32 9.70
C GLU A 45 -1.13 6.04 9.97
N GLY A 46 -1.00 5.19 8.95
CA GLY A 46 -0.20 3.98 9.01
C GLY A 46 -0.64 2.89 8.04
N VAL A 47 -0.14 1.68 8.27
CA VAL A 47 -0.42 0.51 7.43
C VAL A 47 -0.90 -0.68 8.26
N LEU A 48 -1.85 -1.42 7.71
CA LEU A 48 -2.25 -2.75 8.18
C LEU A 48 -1.76 -3.79 7.18
N GLY A 49 -0.95 -4.73 7.66
CA GLY A 49 -0.39 -5.82 6.85
C GLY A 49 0.92 -6.36 7.42
N CYS A 50 1.46 -7.40 6.78
CA CYS A 50 2.70 -8.06 7.21
C CYS A 50 3.93 -7.24 6.79
N CYS A 51 4.36 -6.30 7.65
CA CYS A 51 5.53 -5.47 7.43
C CYS A 51 6.16 -5.03 8.75
N ALA A 52 7.30 -4.34 8.66
CA ALA A 52 7.92 -3.64 9.78
C ALA A 52 8.06 -2.15 9.45
N SER A 53 8.05 -1.29 10.47
CA SER A 53 8.29 0.14 10.29
C SER A 53 9.71 0.40 9.74
N GLY A 54 9.82 1.34 8.80
CA GLY A 54 11.08 1.90 8.34
C GLY A 54 11.61 3.02 9.24
N ASN A 55 10.79 3.51 10.20
CA ASN A 55 11.10 4.62 11.10
C ASN A 55 11.54 5.91 10.38
N VAL A 56 10.88 6.22 9.26
CA VAL A 56 11.13 7.45 8.50
C VAL A 56 9.92 8.36 8.66
N ARG A 57 10.11 9.51 9.30
CA ARG A 57 9.05 10.50 9.51
C ARG A 57 9.35 11.79 8.77
N ASN A 58 8.33 12.35 8.12
CA ASN A 58 8.37 13.63 7.44
C ASN A 58 6.97 14.30 7.52
N ALA A 59 6.76 15.37 6.76
CA ALA A 59 5.51 16.14 6.79
C ALA A 59 4.25 15.37 6.34
N CYS A 60 4.38 14.22 5.67
CA CYS A 60 3.22 13.41 5.26
C CYS A 60 2.78 12.39 6.31
N VAL A 61 3.49 12.24 7.43
CA VAL A 61 3.10 11.34 8.51
C VAL A 61 2.14 12.06 9.46
N SER A 62 1.04 11.40 9.79
CA SER A 62 0.06 11.91 10.76
C SER A 62 0.57 11.85 12.20
N ASP A 63 -0.02 12.67 13.06
CA ASP A 63 0.10 12.53 14.51
C ASP A 63 -0.88 11.46 15.06
N THR A 64 -1.93 11.15 14.31
CA THR A 64 -2.84 10.02 14.54
C THR A 64 -2.21 8.76 13.95
N GLU A 65 -1.94 7.75 14.79
CA GLU A 65 -1.32 6.50 14.36
C GLU A 65 -2.32 5.34 14.34
N MET A 66 -2.34 4.60 13.23
CA MET A 66 -3.17 3.40 13.05
C MET A 66 -2.32 2.24 12.52
N GLY A 67 -2.39 1.08 13.18
CA GLY A 67 -1.59 -0.09 12.80
C GLY A 67 -0.09 0.16 12.98
N ILE A 68 0.69 -0.11 11.93
CA ILE A 68 2.13 0.21 11.90
C ILE A 68 2.25 1.65 11.39
N GLY A 69 2.05 2.61 12.30
CA GLY A 69 2.05 4.05 12.06
C GLY A 69 3.41 4.72 12.31
N GLY A 70 3.40 6.05 12.44
CA GLY A 70 4.57 6.85 12.81
C GLY A 70 5.67 6.93 11.74
N THR A 71 5.42 6.45 10.54
CA THR A 71 6.38 6.35 9.44
C THR A 71 5.69 6.57 8.09
N CYS A 72 6.44 7.01 7.08
CA CYS A 72 6.04 7.00 5.67
C CYS A 72 6.75 5.88 4.88
N GLN A 73 7.50 5.02 5.58
CA GLN A 73 8.26 3.92 5.00
C GLN A 73 8.06 2.61 5.77
N TRP A 74 7.90 1.50 5.05
CA TRP A 74 7.76 0.15 5.60
C TRP A 74 8.69 -0.84 4.91
N LYS A 75 9.16 -1.85 5.64
CA LYS A 75 10.06 -2.90 5.17
C LYS A 75 9.37 -4.25 5.15
N PHE A 76 9.74 -5.08 4.18
CA PHE A 76 9.20 -6.42 3.96
C PHE A 76 10.34 -7.38 3.69
N CYS A 77 10.38 -8.49 4.43
CA CYS A 77 11.38 -9.53 4.16
C CYS A 77 11.11 -10.21 2.81
N SER A 78 9.84 -10.45 2.49
CA SER A 78 9.38 -11.05 1.25
C SER A 78 8.07 -10.43 0.77
N LEU A 79 7.91 -10.32 -0.53
CA LEU A 79 6.71 -9.88 -1.25
C LEU A 79 6.38 -10.89 -2.34
N THR A 80 5.10 -11.06 -2.62
CA THR A 80 4.61 -11.80 -3.80
C THR A 80 3.64 -10.90 -4.58
N PRO A 81 3.26 -11.25 -5.82
CA PRO A 81 2.19 -10.56 -6.52
C PRO A 81 0.84 -10.55 -5.80
N ARG A 82 0.65 -11.42 -4.79
CA ARG A 82 -0.55 -11.48 -3.94
C ARG A 82 -0.41 -10.72 -2.62
N THR A 83 0.74 -10.10 -2.36
CA THR A 83 0.92 -9.29 -1.15
C THR A 83 0.12 -8.00 -1.29
N THR A 84 -0.84 -7.82 -0.38
CA THR A 84 -1.70 -6.64 -0.31
C THR A 84 -1.56 -5.98 1.06
N LEU A 85 -1.59 -4.65 1.08
CA LEU A 85 -1.53 -3.83 2.28
C LEU A 85 -2.70 -2.86 2.27
N CYS A 86 -3.19 -2.53 3.46
CA CYS A 86 -4.11 -1.41 3.65
C CYS A 86 -3.30 -0.22 4.18
N VAL A 87 -3.35 0.91 3.49
CA VAL A 87 -2.70 2.16 3.90
C VAL A 87 -3.80 3.13 4.28
N LEU A 88 -3.76 3.62 5.52
CA LEU A 88 -4.75 4.54 6.07
C LEU A 88 -4.26 5.97 5.94
N PHE A 89 -5.19 6.84 5.55
CA PHE A 89 -4.93 8.26 5.32
C PHE A 89 -5.96 9.09 6.07
N GLU A 90 -5.53 10.26 6.53
CA GLU A 90 -6.42 11.31 7.01
C GLU A 90 -6.37 12.51 6.06
N ILE A 91 -7.46 13.27 6.06
CA ILE A 91 -7.53 14.58 5.40
C ILE A 91 -6.98 15.63 6.37
N SER A 92 -5.91 16.32 5.97
CA SER A 92 -5.25 17.34 6.81
C SER A 92 -5.76 18.76 6.60
N ALA A 93 -6.63 18.98 5.62
CA ALA A 93 -7.24 20.29 5.40
C ALA A 93 -8.27 20.61 6.49
N GLN A 94 -8.28 21.86 6.97
CA GLN A 94 -9.28 22.32 7.94
C GLN A 94 -10.66 22.40 7.28
N HIS A 95 -11.71 22.13 8.06
CA HIS A 95 -13.09 22.27 7.62
C HIS A 95 -13.35 23.70 7.09
N GLY A 96 -14.03 23.81 5.95
CA GLY A 96 -14.31 25.09 5.29
C GLY A 96 -13.17 25.66 4.42
N SER A 97 -12.04 24.96 4.30
CA SER A 97 -10.98 25.36 3.37
C SER A 97 -11.45 25.28 1.92
N ALA A 98 -11.29 26.36 1.16
CA ALA A 98 -11.66 26.39 -0.25
C ALA A 98 -10.84 25.36 -1.06
N ILE A 99 -11.52 24.53 -1.84
CA ILE A 99 -10.88 23.58 -2.75
C ILE A 99 -10.47 24.33 -4.01
N ALA A 100 -9.16 24.48 -4.24
CA ALA A 100 -8.68 25.11 -5.47
C ALA A 100 -9.16 24.34 -6.71
N GLN A 101 -9.53 25.08 -7.76
CA GLN A 101 -10.03 24.48 -8.99
C GLN A 101 -9.00 23.51 -9.58
N GLY A 102 -9.42 22.27 -9.84
CA GLY A 102 -8.55 21.22 -10.37
C GLY A 102 -7.63 20.54 -9.35
N ALA A 103 -7.70 20.92 -8.07
CA ALA A 103 -6.93 20.25 -7.02
C ALA A 103 -7.31 18.78 -6.88
N ARG A 104 -6.31 17.92 -6.64
CA ARG A 104 -6.49 16.49 -6.44
C ARG A 104 -5.66 16.01 -5.24
N GLY A 105 -6.21 15.08 -4.48
CA GLY A 105 -5.43 14.29 -3.53
C GLY A 105 -4.58 13.30 -4.32
N MET A 106 -3.27 13.30 -4.11
CA MET A 106 -2.32 12.42 -4.79
C MET A 106 -1.64 11.51 -3.80
N VAL A 107 -1.41 10.27 -4.20
CA VAL A 107 -0.64 9.29 -3.43
C VAL A 107 0.32 8.58 -4.38
N GLN A 108 1.58 8.46 -3.99
CA GLN A 108 2.60 7.71 -4.71
C GLN A 108 3.20 6.63 -3.81
N PHE A 109 3.18 5.40 -4.31
CA PHE A 109 3.81 4.24 -3.69
C PHE A 109 5.11 3.94 -4.44
N VAL A 110 6.23 3.91 -3.73
CA VAL A 110 7.55 3.58 -4.27
C VAL A 110 8.07 2.35 -3.56
N THR A 111 8.04 1.20 -4.22
CA THR A 111 8.51 -0.07 -3.66
C THR A 111 9.82 -0.48 -4.30
N GLN A 112 10.91 -0.40 -3.55
CA GLN A 112 12.21 -0.93 -3.93
C GLN A 112 12.35 -2.35 -3.40
N TYR A 113 12.82 -3.29 -4.20
CA TYR A 113 12.99 -4.69 -3.76
C TYR A 113 14.06 -5.41 -4.58
N GLN A 114 14.58 -6.50 -4.03
CA GLN A 114 15.42 -7.45 -4.77
C GLN A 114 14.54 -8.49 -5.45
N HIS A 115 14.59 -8.57 -6.77
CA HIS A 115 13.87 -9.59 -7.53
C HIS A 115 14.59 -10.94 -7.41
N ALA A 116 13.87 -12.05 -7.67
CA ALA A 116 14.41 -13.40 -7.61
C ALA A 116 15.59 -13.69 -8.57
N ASP A 117 15.86 -12.79 -9.52
CA ASP A 117 17.03 -12.83 -10.41
C ASP A 117 18.28 -12.14 -9.80
N GLY A 118 18.17 -11.68 -8.55
CA GLY A 118 19.21 -10.97 -7.82
C GLY A 118 19.24 -9.46 -8.07
N ARG A 119 18.52 -8.93 -9.07
CA ARG A 119 18.55 -7.51 -9.43
C ARG A 119 17.67 -6.68 -8.50
N LYS A 120 18.09 -5.44 -8.22
CA LYS A 120 17.23 -4.45 -7.57
C LYS A 120 16.22 -3.91 -8.58
N ARG A 121 14.96 -3.76 -8.16
CA ARG A 121 13.88 -3.18 -8.95
C ARG A 121 13.16 -2.12 -8.13
N ILE A 122 12.59 -1.14 -8.82
CA ILE A 122 11.73 -0.11 -8.25
C ILE A 122 10.38 -0.18 -8.95
N ARG A 123 9.31 -0.38 -8.20
CA ARG A 123 7.94 -0.27 -8.68
C ARG A 123 7.35 1.04 -8.16
N VAL A 124 6.86 1.87 -9.07
CA VAL A 124 6.20 3.13 -8.74
C VAL A 124 4.74 3.06 -9.19
N THR A 125 3.83 3.38 -8.28
CA THR A 125 2.40 3.54 -8.57
C THR A 125 1.97 4.90 -8.07
N THR A 126 1.46 5.76 -8.95
CA THR A 126 0.88 7.06 -8.56
C THR A 126 -0.61 7.05 -8.86
N THR A 127 -1.43 7.42 -7.88
CA THR A 127 -2.88 7.55 -8.03
C THR A 127 -3.33 8.92 -7.55
N CYS A 128 -4.50 9.33 -8.03
CA CYS A 128 -5.13 10.56 -7.57
C CYS A 128 -6.64 10.40 -7.43
N ARG A 129 -7.24 11.22 -6.58
CA ARG A 129 -8.69 11.38 -6.44
C ARG A 129 -9.04 12.86 -6.40
N SER A 130 -10.22 13.19 -6.93
CA SER A 130 -10.73 14.56 -6.86
C SER A 130 -11.11 14.89 -5.42
N TRP A 131 -10.79 16.11 -4.98
CA TRP A 131 -11.43 16.67 -3.80
C TRP A 131 -12.90 16.97 -4.10
N ALA A 132 -13.74 16.88 -3.09
CA ALA A 132 -15.16 17.19 -3.20
C ALA A 132 -15.61 18.03 -2.01
N ASP A 133 -16.39 19.06 -2.28
CA ASP A 133 -17.00 19.88 -1.24
C ASP A 133 -18.24 19.17 -0.68
N MET A 134 -18.28 18.94 0.62
CA MET A 134 -19.38 18.19 1.25
C MET A 134 -20.74 18.89 1.12
N ALA A 135 -20.78 20.22 1.07
CA ALA A 135 -22.04 20.97 1.03
C ALA A 135 -22.66 21.01 -0.36
N THR A 136 -21.83 20.96 -1.40
CA THR A 136 -22.25 21.12 -2.80
C THR A 136 -22.10 19.86 -3.65
N GLN A 137 -21.29 18.89 -3.22
CA GLN A 137 -20.90 17.72 -4.01
C GLN A 137 -21.04 16.40 -3.25
N GLN A 138 -21.89 16.34 -2.21
CA GLN A 138 -22.15 15.12 -1.43
C GLN A 138 -22.46 13.87 -2.29
N PRO A 139 -23.25 13.93 -3.38
CA PRO A 139 -23.51 12.74 -4.21
C PRO A 139 -22.23 12.15 -4.82
N ASN A 140 -21.25 12.98 -5.20
CA ASN A 140 -19.99 12.51 -5.79
C ASN A 140 -19.20 11.64 -4.80
N ILE A 141 -19.30 11.95 -3.50
CA ILE A 141 -18.62 11.19 -2.44
C ILE A 141 -19.33 9.86 -2.22
N ALA A 142 -20.67 9.87 -2.19
CA ALA A 142 -21.46 8.65 -2.06
C ALA A 142 -21.21 7.67 -3.22
N TYR A 143 -21.16 8.17 -4.46
CA TYR A 143 -20.87 7.33 -5.63
C TYR A 143 -19.42 6.83 -5.69
N ALA A 144 -18.49 7.45 -4.95
CA ALA A 144 -17.11 7.00 -4.87
C ALA A 144 -16.89 5.92 -3.79
N PHE A 145 -17.94 5.52 -3.05
CA PHE A 145 -17.85 4.46 -2.06
C PHE A 145 -17.67 3.10 -2.73
N ASP A 146 -16.62 2.40 -2.34
CA ASP A 146 -16.29 1.05 -2.81
C ASP A 146 -16.80 0.03 -1.79
N GLN A 147 -18.05 -0.41 -1.95
CA GLN A 147 -18.54 -1.61 -1.27
C GLN A 147 -18.07 -2.83 -2.04
N VAL A 148 -17.33 -3.72 -1.36
CA VAL A 148 -17.02 -5.03 -1.94
C VAL A 148 -18.34 -5.78 -2.08
N GLY A 149 -18.77 -5.98 -3.33
CA GLY A 149 -19.97 -6.74 -3.67
C GLY A 149 -19.84 -8.24 -3.45
#